data_AF-A0A4R3AIM1-F1
#
_entry.id   AF-A0A4R3AIM1-F1
#
_cell.length_a   1.000
_cell.length_b   1.000
_cell.length_c   1.000
_cell.angle_alpha   90.00
_cell.angle_beta   90.00
_cell.angle_gamma   90.00
#
_symmetry.space_group_name_H-M   'P 1'
#
loop_
_entity.id
_entity.type
_entity.pdbx_description
1 polymer ?
#
loop_
_entity_poly.entity_id
_entity_poly.type
_entity_poly.pdbx_seq_one_letter_code
_entity_poly.pdbx_strand_id
1 'polypeptide(L)'
;MKHIIHAVRLSLFSMLGLIFLSSCTKTEQVDFEKEPQNKMIEYKIINSQQQLMGAIDQDQNTINIYIPYYLGVDYLVPQIKMDKGAILIDEKGEEINLDGGVEPVRVGDAVSYRVKGEDNAVRTYTLSLHFLPFNQELTASYTTAMTDTKTERKAATDPFKVYGNFASTSTFAHFTFTDKATGKKYKDFTKVISVAPSEAYYTMSVDIVPEAIAGNYEVELEHQGRTVKLPDMEIYYGMPFPSFFDNPKTYAVGDSITFIPSSFGSTSGQGVYLEIERAYMVILEPAKVPTGFPLSSFGKEIELKVASQNRREVKLLMPDLPNGTYQSTSNQILIYFDYAPNTGYGKGIRTGVFNTSFEITPKK
;
A
#
# COMPACT_ATOMS: atom_id res chain seq x y z
N MET A 1 -14.98 -46.39 111.31
CA MET A 1 -13.86 -45.61 110.74
C MET A 1 -14.23 -45.30 109.30
N LYS A 2 -14.38 -44.00 108.99
CA LYS A 2 -14.44 -43.37 107.65
C LYS A 2 -15.67 -43.63 106.76
N HIS A 3 -16.59 -42.66 106.85
CA HIS A 3 -17.45 -42.16 105.78
C HIS A 3 -16.64 -41.69 104.55
N ILE A 4 -17.41 -41.42 103.48
CA ILE A 4 -17.13 -40.56 102.32
C ILE A 4 -16.72 -41.36 101.07
N ILE A 5 -17.64 -41.46 100.10
CA ILE A 5 -17.53 -41.02 98.70
C ILE A 5 -18.78 -41.53 97.95
N HIS A 6 -19.83 -40.71 97.98
CA HIS A 6 -20.97 -40.75 97.06
C HIS A 6 -21.21 -39.30 96.65
N ALA A 7 -20.51 -38.88 95.61
CA ALA A 7 -20.75 -37.68 94.82
C ALA A 7 -19.70 -37.70 93.71
N VAL A 8 -19.96 -37.06 92.57
CA VAL A 8 -19.04 -36.94 91.43
C VAL A 8 -19.09 -38.11 90.43
N ARG A 9 -20.29 -38.46 89.95
CA ARG A 9 -20.47 -39.08 88.62
C ARG A 9 -21.47 -38.36 87.72
N LEU A 10 -21.82 -37.12 88.05
CA LEU A 10 -22.79 -36.32 87.30
C LEU A 10 -22.32 -34.87 87.13
N SER A 11 -21.10 -34.67 86.62
CA SER A 11 -20.62 -33.32 86.27
C SER A 11 -19.44 -33.33 85.30
N LEU A 12 -19.44 -34.21 84.30
CA LEU A 12 -18.41 -34.23 83.25
C LEU A 12 -18.97 -34.48 81.85
N PHE A 13 -20.25 -34.14 81.64
CA PHE A 13 -20.91 -34.22 80.33
C PHE A 13 -21.61 -32.92 79.92
N SER A 14 -21.42 -31.83 80.70
CA SER A 14 -22.07 -30.53 80.44
C SER A 14 -21.08 -29.41 80.07
N MET A 15 -19.78 -29.71 79.90
CA MET A 15 -18.72 -28.71 79.68
C MET A 15 -17.85 -28.99 78.45
N LEU A 16 -18.36 -29.79 77.50
CA LEU A 16 -17.70 -30.05 76.19
C LEU A 16 -18.62 -29.75 74.99
N GLY A 17 -19.75 -29.06 75.22
CA GLY A 17 -20.74 -28.70 74.18
C GLY A 17 -20.78 -27.22 73.81
N LEU A 18 -19.90 -26.38 74.37
CA LEU A 18 -19.96 -24.92 74.24
C LEU A 18 -18.80 -24.28 73.46
N ILE A 19 -17.87 -25.07 72.91
CA ILE A 19 -16.69 -24.55 72.19
C ILE A 19 -16.86 -24.60 70.65
N PHE A 20 -17.94 -25.20 70.13
CA PHE A 20 -18.15 -25.31 68.67
C PHE A 20 -19.03 -24.20 68.04
N LEU A 21 -19.41 -23.16 68.79
CA LEU A 21 -20.27 -22.07 68.26
C LEU A 21 -19.50 -20.79 67.89
N SER A 22 -18.16 -20.82 67.88
CA SER A 22 -17.33 -19.67 67.48
C SER A 22 -16.76 -19.81 66.07
N SER A 23 -17.46 -20.48 65.15
CA SER A 23 -17.24 -20.26 63.72
C SER A 23 -17.99 -19.00 63.30
N CYS A 24 -17.46 -17.84 63.69
CA CYS A 24 -17.78 -16.59 63.01
C CYS A 24 -17.51 -16.79 61.53
N THR A 25 -18.57 -16.94 60.73
CA THR A 25 -18.53 -16.66 59.30
C THR A 25 -18.16 -15.20 59.17
N LYS A 26 -16.86 -14.90 59.03
CA LYS A 26 -16.40 -13.63 58.50
C LYS A 26 -16.93 -13.59 57.07
N THR A 27 -18.10 -12.98 56.90
CA THR A 27 -18.64 -12.66 55.58
C THR A 27 -17.68 -11.63 55.01
N GLU A 28 -16.66 -12.10 54.29
CA GLU A 28 -15.88 -11.20 53.45
C GLU A 28 -16.86 -10.69 52.40
N GLN A 29 -17.27 -9.43 52.55
CA GLN A 29 -17.76 -8.67 51.41
C GLN A 29 -16.60 -8.62 50.44
N VAL A 30 -16.59 -9.58 49.51
CA VAL A 30 -15.83 -9.43 48.28
C VAL A 30 -16.53 -8.28 47.58
N ASP A 31 -15.89 -7.11 47.58
CA ASP A 31 -16.36 -5.97 46.80
C ASP A 31 -16.63 -6.48 45.39
N PHE A 32 -17.85 -6.27 44.89
CA PHE A 32 -18.19 -6.60 43.53
C PHE A 32 -17.27 -5.77 42.64
N GLU A 33 -16.26 -6.43 42.05
CA GLU A 33 -15.37 -5.79 41.10
C GLU A 33 -16.21 -5.40 39.89
N LYS A 34 -16.56 -4.10 39.83
CA LYS A 34 -17.38 -3.56 38.75
C LYS A 34 -16.60 -3.78 37.45
N GLU A 35 -17.19 -4.54 36.52
CA GLU A 35 -16.57 -4.73 35.22
C GLU A 35 -16.35 -3.37 34.53
N PRO A 36 -15.18 -3.16 33.91
CA PRO A 36 -14.91 -1.95 33.14
C PRO A 36 -15.92 -1.76 32.02
N GLN A 37 -16.48 -0.55 31.92
CA GLN A 37 -17.48 -0.18 30.90
C GLN A 37 -16.80 0.33 29.63
N ASN A 38 -15.88 -0.48 29.09
CA ASN A 38 -15.06 -0.15 27.94
C ASN A 38 -15.19 -1.18 26.82
N LYS A 39 -16.34 -1.88 26.75
CA LYS A 39 -16.57 -2.93 25.77
C LYS A 39 -17.20 -2.38 24.49
N MET A 40 -16.81 -2.97 23.36
CA MET A 40 -17.55 -2.86 22.11
C MET A 40 -18.69 -3.87 22.12
N ILE A 41 -19.92 -3.41 21.93
CA ILE A 41 -21.15 -4.23 22.00
C ILE A 41 -21.57 -4.74 20.63
N GLU A 42 -21.42 -3.90 19.60
CA GLU A 42 -21.80 -4.23 18.22
C GLU A 42 -20.76 -3.68 17.27
N TYR A 43 -20.40 -4.48 16.27
CA TYR A 43 -19.60 -4.05 15.13
C TYR A 43 -20.27 -4.60 13.89
N LYS A 44 -20.58 -3.75 12.91
CA LYS A 44 -21.16 -4.19 11.65
C LYS A 44 -20.70 -3.38 10.47
N ILE A 45 -20.72 -4.00 9.30
CA ILE A 45 -20.47 -3.34 8.03
C ILE A 45 -21.80 -2.95 7.39
N ILE A 46 -21.91 -1.69 6.98
CA ILE A 46 -23.17 -1.10 6.48
C ILE A 46 -23.18 -0.79 4.98
N ASN A 47 -22.03 -0.86 4.29
CA ASN A 47 -21.93 -0.59 2.84
C ASN A 47 -22.06 -1.86 1.97
N SER A 48 -22.71 -2.90 2.49
CA SER A 48 -23.01 -4.15 1.79
C SER A 48 -24.52 -4.34 1.67
N GLN A 49 -24.99 -5.06 0.64
CA GLN A 49 -26.42 -5.34 0.44
C GLN A 49 -27.04 -6.08 1.63
N GLN A 50 -26.24 -6.93 2.28
CA GLN A 50 -26.56 -7.59 3.54
C GLN A 50 -25.56 -7.10 4.59
N GLN A 51 -26.04 -6.62 5.73
CA GLN A 51 -25.17 -6.17 6.81
C GLN A 51 -24.30 -7.33 7.30
N LEU A 52 -22.98 -7.12 7.35
CA LEU A 52 -22.05 -8.12 7.89
C LEU A 52 -21.86 -7.85 9.38
N MET A 53 -22.15 -8.85 10.21
CA MET A 53 -21.96 -8.77 11.66
C MET A 53 -20.54 -9.18 12.02
N GLY A 54 -19.89 -8.40 12.88
CA GLY A 54 -18.63 -8.76 13.52
C GLY A 54 -18.84 -9.67 14.72
N ALA A 55 -18.09 -10.76 14.75
CA ALA A 55 -17.98 -11.59 15.94
C ALA A 55 -16.96 -10.95 16.89
N ILE A 56 -17.45 -10.36 17.98
CA ILE A 56 -16.63 -9.71 19.00
C ILE A 56 -16.29 -10.73 20.09
N ASP A 57 -15.00 -10.96 20.30
CA ASP A 57 -14.46 -11.74 21.42
C ASP A 57 -13.95 -10.76 22.48
N GLN A 58 -14.61 -10.75 23.64
CA GLN A 58 -14.29 -9.84 24.74
C GLN A 58 -13.07 -10.28 25.55
N ASP A 59 -12.69 -11.56 25.48
CA ASP A 59 -11.58 -12.11 26.23
C ASP A 59 -10.28 -11.90 25.45
N GLN A 60 -10.33 -12.12 24.13
CA GLN A 60 -9.20 -11.90 23.22
C GLN A 60 -9.13 -10.47 22.69
N ASN A 61 -10.17 -9.65 22.91
CA ASN A 61 -10.33 -8.32 22.30
C ASN A 61 -10.15 -8.36 20.77
N THR A 62 -10.86 -9.27 20.12
CA THR A 62 -10.83 -9.37 18.65
C THR A 62 -12.21 -9.13 18.06
N ILE A 63 -12.22 -8.63 16.83
CA ILE A 63 -13.42 -8.47 16.02
C ILE A 63 -13.16 -9.26 14.74
N ASN A 64 -13.90 -10.33 14.50
CA ASN A 64 -13.78 -11.14 13.29
C ASN A 64 -14.93 -10.83 12.35
N ILE A 65 -14.61 -10.42 11.13
CA ILE A 65 -15.59 -10.20 10.05
C ILE A 65 -15.41 -11.28 9.00
N TYR A 66 -16.50 -11.97 8.67
CA TYR A 66 -16.53 -12.95 7.60
C TYR A 66 -17.19 -12.33 6.37
N ILE A 67 -16.39 -12.14 5.32
CA ILE A 67 -16.77 -11.44 4.10
C ILE A 67 -17.10 -12.49 3.02
N PRO A 68 -18.35 -12.53 2.52
CA PRO A 68 -18.67 -13.32 1.33
C PRO A 68 -17.84 -12.86 0.13
N TYR A 69 -17.18 -13.79 -0.56
CA TYR A 69 -16.26 -13.49 -1.67
C TYR A 69 -16.92 -12.61 -2.76
N TYR A 70 -18.20 -12.85 -3.07
CA TYR A 70 -18.92 -12.17 -4.14
C TYR A 70 -19.24 -10.69 -3.90
N LEU A 71 -18.98 -10.14 -2.70
CA LEU A 71 -19.33 -8.75 -2.40
C LEU A 71 -18.54 -7.71 -3.20
N GLY A 72 -17.35 -8.04 -3.70
CA GLY A 72 -16.56 -7.13 -4.54
C GLY A 72 -16.16 -5.82 -3.85
N VAL A 73 -16.11 -5.79 -2.52
CA VAL A 73 -15.81 -4.58 -1.73
C VAL A 73 -14.31 -4.45 -1.45
N ASP A 74 -13.75 -3.29 -1.73
CA ASP A 74 -12.36 -2.94 -1.38
C ASP A 74 -12.26 -2.14 -0.07
N TYR A 75 -13.38 -1.53 0.34
CA TYR A 75 -13.52 -0.78 1.58
C TYR A 75 -14.78 -1.20 2.31
N LEU A 76 -14.70 -1.33 3.63
CA LEU A 76 -15.78 -1.67 4.54
C LEU A 76 -16.10 -0.42 5.37
N VAL A 77 -17.36 -0.04 5.44
CA VAL A 77 -17.81 1.09 6.28
C VAL A 77 -18.37 0.52 7.58
N PRO A 78 -17.68 0.70 8.72
CA PRO A 78 -18.15 0.12 9.97
C PRO A 78 -19.13 1.04 10.71
N GLN A 79 -20.06 0.42 11.42
CA GLN A 79 -20.88 1.03 12.45
C GLN A 79 -20.62 0.29 13.76
N ILE A 80 -20.23 1.05 14.79
CA ILE A 80 -19.80 0.52 16.09
C ILE A 80 -20.78 0.99 17.16
N LYS A 81 -21.16 0.09 18.08
CA LYS A 81 -21.79 0.45 19.36
C LYS A 81 -20.89 0.00 20.50
N MET A 82 -20.78 0.83 21.53
CA MET A 82 -19.96 0.58 22.71
C MET A 82 -20.85 0.61 23.95
N ASP A 83 -20.26 0.27 25.11
CA ASP A 83 -20.89 0.48 26.40
C ASP A 83 -21.39 1.92 26.55
N LYS A 84 -22.44 2.09 27.36
CA LYS A 84 -22.99 3.42 27.64
C LYS A 84 -21.90 4.31 28.27
N GLY A 85 -21.68 5.47 27.66
CA GLY A 85 -20.68 6.45 28.12
C GLY A 85 -19.25 6.15 27.67
N ALA A 86 -19.01 5.01 27.02
CA ALA A 86 -17.74 4.71 26.41
C ALA A 86 -17.55 5.49 25.10
N ILE A 87 -16.30 5.87 24.83
CA ILE A 87 -15.90 6.60 23.63
C ILE A 87 -14.82 5.84 22.87
N LEU A 88 -14.73 6.10 21.56
CA LEU A 88 -13.62 5.63 20.74
C LEU A 88 -12.51 6.67 20.80
N ILE A 89 -11.25 6.24 20.94
CA ILE A 89 -10.10 7.14 21.01
C ILE A 89 -9.04 6.80 19.96
N ASP A 90 -8.30 7.80 19.51
CA ASP A 90 -7.16 7.65 18.61
C ASP A 90 -5.90 7.14 19.34
N GLU A 91 -4.76 7.05 18.64
CA GLU A 91 -3.48 6.65 19.24
C GLU A 91 -3.00 7.61 20.34
N LYS A 92 -3.37 8.89 20.25
CA LYS A 92 -3.01 9.94 21.23
C LYS A 92 -3.94 9.97 22.44
N GLY A 93 -5.08 9.26 22.37
CA GLY A 93 -6.08 9.20 23.43
C GLY A 93 -7.18 10.24 23.29
N GLU A 94 -7.25 10.92 22.14
CA GLU A 94 -8.28 11.91 21.83
C GLU A 94 -9.55 11.22 21.30
N GLU A 95 -10.71 11.78 21.64
CA GLU A 95 -12.00 11.24 21.20
C GLU A 95 -12.17 11.32 19.69
N ILE A 96 -12.57 10.20 19.08
CA ILE A 96 -12.94 10.12 17.67
C ILE A 96 -14.42 10.44 17.55
N ASN A 97 -14.75 11.52 16.84
CA ASN A 97 -16.12 11.89 16.55
C ASN A 97 -16.79 10.86 15.61
N LEU A 98 -17.91 10.28 16.05
CA LEU A 98 -18.68 9.26 15.32
C LEU A 98 -19.90 9.83 14.56
N ASP A 99 -20.16 11.13 14.60
CA ASP A 99 -21.30 11.78 13.93
C ASP A 99 -21.26 11.60 12.39
N GLY A 100 -20.06 11.39 11.83
CA GLY A 100 -19.85 11.03 10.42
C GLY A 100 -19.65 9.53 10.16
N GLY A 101 -19.75 8.70 11.20
CA GLY A 101 -19.32 7.30 11.18
C GLY A 101 -17.84 7.15 11.49
N VAL A 102 -17.36 5.91 11.33
CA VAL A 102 -15.94 5.56 11.47
C VAL A 102 -15.29 5.57 10.09
N GLU A 103 -13.99 5.90 10.02
CA GLU A 103 -13.24 5.85 8.77
C GLU A 103 -13.38 4.47 8.08
N PRO A 104 -13.62 4.43 6.76
CA PRO A 104 -13.72 3.17 6.03
C PRO A 104 -12.44 2.34 6.16
N VAL A 105 -12.59 1.06 6.44
CA VAL A 105 -11.49 0.10 6.53
C VAL A 105 -11.23 -0.48 5.16
N ARG A 106 -10.03 -0.29 4.63
CA ARG A 106 -9.61 -0.98 3.40
C ARG A 106 -9.38 -2.46 3.70
N VAL A 107 -9.82 -3.32 2.79
CA VAL A 107 -9.58 -4.76 2.93
C VAL A 107 -8.08 -5.06 2.90
N GLY A 108 -7.61 -5.87 3.86
CA GLY A 108 -6.21 -6.24 4.05
C GLY A 108 -5.42 -5.31 4.98
N ASP A 109 -5.98 -4.15 5.36
CA ASP A 109 -5.33 -3.28 6.34
C ASP A 109 -5.45 -3.88 7.75
N ALA A 110 -4.39 -3.73 8.54
CA ALA A 110 -4.41 -4.04 9.96
C ALA A 110 -5.03 -2.85 10.71
N VAL A 111 -6.18 -3.08 11.36
CA VAL A 111 -6.92 -2.02 12.06
C VAL A 111 -7.15 -2.42 13.52
N SER A 112 -6.97 -1.45 14.42
CA SER A 112 -7.30 -1.61 15.83
C SER A 112 -8.17 -0.45 16.34
N TYR A 113 -9.10 -0.75 17.23
CA TYR A 113 -10.03 0.20 17.83
C TYR A 113 -9.78 0.30 19.33
N ARG A 114 -9.65 1.51 19.86
CA ARG A 114 -9.45 1.75 21.30
C ARG A 114 -10.72 2.32 21.91
N VAL A 115 -11.31 1.61 22.86
CA VAL A 115 -12.52 2.01 23.58
C VAL A 115 -12.13 2.42 24.99
N LYS A 116 -12.49 3.64 25.37
CA LYS A 116 -12.27 4.17 26.72
C LYS A 116 -13.60 4.27 27.45
N GLY A 117 -13.69 3.64 28.62
CA GLY A 117 -14.86 3.72 29.50
C GLY A 117 -14.87 5.01 30.34
N GLU A 118 -16.01 5.28 31.00
CA GLU A 118 -16.15 6.40 31.95
C GLU A 118 -15.17 6.31 33.13
N ASP A 119 -14.74 5.10 33.48
CA ASP A 119 -13.73 4.80 34.50
C ASP A 119 -12.28 5.05 34.03
N ASN A 120 -12.10 5.56 32.80
CA ASN A 120 -10.83 5.72 32.09
C ASN A 120 -10.10 4.41 31.74
N ALA A 121 -10.70 3.24 31.96
CA ALA A 121 -10.12 1.99 31.51
C ALA A 121 -10.18 1.92 29.97
N VAL A 122 -9.06 1.54 29.34
CA VAL A 122 -8.96 1.45 27.87
C VAL A 122 -8.86 -0.02 27.46
N ARG A 123 -9.67 -0.40 26.47
CA ARG A 123 -9.64 -1.72 25.83
C ARG A 123 -9.33 -1.54 24.35
N THR A 124 -8.42 -2.35 23.83
CA THR A 124 -8.00 -2.29 22.42
C THR A 124 -8.47 -3.55 21.70
N TYR A 125 -9.29 -3.38 20.67
CA TYR A 125 -9.78 -4.45 19.82
C TYR A 125 -8.99 -4.53 18.52
N THR A 126 -8.59 -5.73 18.10
CA THR A 126 -7.97 -5.96 16.79
C THR A 126 -9.02 -6.48 15.80
N LEU A 127 -9.13 -5.83 14.65
CA LEU A 127 -10.01 -6.26 13.57
C LEU A 127 -9.30 -7.29 12.69
N SER A 128 -9.95 -8.43 12.46
CA SER A 128 -9.50 -9.47 11.53
C SER A 128 -10.56 -9.70 10.47
N LEU A 129 -10.16 -9.57 9.20
CA LEU A 129 -11.02 -9.77 8.05
C LEU A 129 -10.75 -11.15 7.45
N HIS A 130 -11.80 -11.96 7.31
CA HIS A 130 -11.72 -13.31 6.79
C HIS A 130 -12.64 -13.44 5.59
N PHE A 131 -12.13 -13.89 4.45
CA PHE A 131 -12.99 -14.25 3.33
C PHE A 131 -13.62 -15.63 3.56
N LEU A 132 -14.92 -15.73 3.33
CA LEU A 132 -15.60 -17.03 3.35
C LEU A 132 -15.08 -17.90 2.20
N PRO A 133 -14.92 -19.21 2.43
CA PRO A 133 -14.39 -20.12 1.41
C PRO A 133 -15.31 -20.14 0.19
N PHE A 134 -14.70 -20.19 -0.99
CA PHE A 134 -15.39 -20.45 -2.24
C PHE A 134 -15.17 -21.90 -2.64
N ASN A 135 -16.22 -22.55 -3.11
CA ASN A 135 -16.23 -23.99 -3.39
C ASN A 135 -15.54 -24.37 -4.71
N GLN A 136 -14.97 -23.40 -5.43
CA GLN A 136 -14.17 -23.64 -6.62
C GLN A 136 -12.76 -23.08 -6.41
N GLU A 137 -11.78 -23.83 -6.88
CA GLU A 137 -10.40 -23.36 -6.95
C GLU A 137 -10.30 -22.14 -7.86
N LEU A 138 -9.33 -21.27 -7.59
CA LEU A 138 -9.04 -20.14 -8.45
C LEU A 138 -8.32 -20.64 -9.71
N THR A 139 -8.89 -20.33 -10.87
CA THR A 139 -8.26 -20.50 -12.18
C THR A 139 -8.00 -19.13 -12.76
N ALA A 140 -6.78 -18.92 -13.25
CA ALA A 140 -6.40 -17.67 -13.88
C ALA A 140 -5.27 -17.86 -14.90
N SER A 141 -5.21 -16.99 -15.91
CA SER A 141 -4.19 -17.00 -16.95
C SER A 141 -4.07 -15.64 -17.65
N TYR A 142 -3.01 -15.44 -18.42
CA TYR A 142 -2.83 -14.25 -19.26
C TYR A 142 -3.67 -14.28 -20.54
N THR A 143 -4.28 -15.42 -20.85
CA THR A 143 -5.19 -15.59 -22.00
C THR A 143 -6.59 -16.00 -21.56
N THR A 144 -7.57 -15.71 -22.41
CA THR A 144 -8.98 -16.05 -22.16
C THR A 144 -9.26 -17.56 -22.17
N ALA A 145 -8.34 -18.36 -22.71
CA ALA A 145 -8.45 -19.83 -22.74
C ALA A 145 -8.11 -20.49 -21.39
N MET A 146 -7.58 -19.73 -20.40
CA MET A 146 -7.23 -20.20 -19.06
C MET A 146 -6.32 -21.44 -18.99
N THR A 147 -5.53 -21.66 -20.04
CA THR A 147 -4.69 -22.86 -20.22
C THR A 147 -3.28 -22.53 -20.67
N ASP A 148 -2.89 -21.25 -20.57
CA ASP A 148 -1.55 -20.84 -20.99
C ASP A 148 -0.47 -21.41 -20.07
N THR A 149 0.67 -21.72 -20.67
CA THR A 149 1.89 -22.19 -20.01
C THR A 149 3.12 -21.42 -20.49
N LYS A 150 2.95 -20.50 -21.44
CA LYS A 150 4.04 -19.71 -22.00
C LYS A 150 4.46 -18.63 -21.04
N THR A 151 5.77 -18.44 -20.93
CA THR A 151 6.33 -17.30 -20.22
C THR A 151 5.89 -16.01 -20.90
N GLU A 152 5.28 -15.11 -20.13
CA GLU A 152 4.97 -13.75 -20.58
C GLU A 152 6.20 -12.86 -20.46
N ARG A 153 6.32 -11.90 -21.37
CA ARG A 153 7.43 -10.93 -21.35
C ARG A 153 6.88 -9.51 -21.31
N LYS A 154 7.22 -8.76 -20.27
CA LYS A 154 6.68 -7.43 -19.99
C LYS A 154 7.78 -6.45 -19.59
N ALA A 155 7.69 -5.21 -20.08
CA ALA A 155 8.55 -4.15 -19.58
C ALA A 155 8.10 -3.77 -18.15
N ALA A 156 9.03 -3.32 -17.31
CA ALA A 156 8.64 -2.52 -16.14
C ALA A 156 7.80 -1.34 -16.65
N THR A 157 6.66 -1.05 -16.01
CA THR A 157 5.56 -0.13 -16.45
C THR A 157 4.49 -0.72 -17.36
N ASP A 158 4.68 -1.91 -17.94
CA ASP A 158 3.66 -2.46 -18.84
C ASP A 158 2.38 -2.83 -18.10
N PRO A 159 1.21 -2.47 -18.64
CA PRO A 159 -0.02 -3.09 -18.22
C PRO A 159 -0.11 -4.51 -18.78
N PHE A 160 -0.78 -5.39 -18.05
CA PHE A 160 -1.19 -6.70 -18.51
C PHE A 160 -2.57 -7.06 -17.96
N LYS A 161 -3.16 -8.10 -18.54
CA LYS A 161 -4.46 -8.60 -18.14
C LYS A 161 -4.32 -10.01 -17.60
N VAL A 162 -5.11 -10.33 -16.58
CA VAL A 162 -5.31 -11.68 -16.09
C VAL A 162 -6.79 -12.00 -16.22
N TYR A 163 -7.08 -13.15 -16.81
CA TYR A 163 -8.42 -13.68 -17.00
C TYR A 163 -8.63 -14.83 -16.02
N GLY A 164 -9.75 -14.86 -15.31
CA GLY A 164 -9.99 -15.91 -14.32
C GLY A 164 -11.41 -15.97 -13.78
N ASN A 165 -11.69 -16.98 -12.96
CA ASN A 165 -12.95 -17.14 -12.22
C ASN A 165 -12.94 -16.38 -10.88
N PHE A 166 -12.58 -15.08 -10.93
CA PHE A 166 -12.44 -14.23 -9.74
C PHE A 166 -13.73 -14.13 -8.92
N ALA A 167 -14.90 -14.26 -9.56
CA ALA A 167 -16.22 -14.25 -8.91
C ALA A 167 -16.48 -13.01 -8.04
N SER A 168 -15.75 -11.92 -8.31
CA SER A 168 -15.74 -10.68 -7.56
C SER A 168 -15.07 -9.59 -8.39
N THR A 169 -15.50 -8.34 -8.20
CA THR A 169 -14.92 -7.14 -8.82
C THR A 169 -13.91 -6.42 -7.92
N SER A 170 -13.59 -6.99 -6.76
CA SER A 170 -12.62 -6.41 -5.82
C SER A 170 -11.23 -6.35 -6.44
N THR A 171 -10.54 -5.22 -6.23
CA THR A 171 -9.13 -5.03 -6.60
C THR A 171 -8.15 -5.55 -5.54
N PHE A 172 -8.67 -6.12 -4.45
CA PHE A 172 -7.87 -6.79 -3.41
C PHE A 172 -7.30 -8.12 -3.93
N ALA A 173 -6.23 -8.00 -4.72
CA ALA A 173 -5.42 -9.08 -5.21
C ALA A 173 -3.93 -8.81 -4.96
N HIS A 174 -3.17 -9.88 -4.78
CA HIS A 174 -1.74 -9.83 -4.54
C HIS A 174 -1.02 -10.74 -5.50
N PHE A 175 0.01 -10.20 -6.14
CA PHE A 175 0.92 -10.99 -6.95
C PHE A 175 2.20 -11.20 -6.15
N THR A 176 2.68 -12.43 -6.12
CA THR A 176 4.01 -12.76 -5.61
C THR A 176 4.89 -13.18 -6.77
N PHE A 177 5.93 -12.40 -7.02
CA PHE A 177 6.98 -12.70 -8.00
C PHE A 177 8.16 -13.34 -7.27
N THR A 178 8.49 -14.59 -7.60
CA THR A 178 9.65 -15.28 -7.05
C THR A 178 10.75 -15.31 -8.11
N ASP A 179 11.85 -14.61 -7.88
CA ASP A 179 12.99 -14.57 -8.79
C ASP A 179 13.58 -15.98 -8.93
N LYS A 180 13.65 -16.48 -10.17
CA LYS A 180 14.15 -17.84 -10.46
C LYS A 180 15.65 -18.00 -10.23
N ALA A 181 16.43 -16.92 -10.33
CA ALA A 181 17.87 -16.97 -10.11
C ALA A 181 18.22 -16.91 -8.62
N THR A 182 17.47 -16.14 -7.83
CA THR A 182 17.82 -15.85 -6.42
C THR A 182 16.87 -16.47 -5.39
N GLY A 183 15.67 -16.90 -5.79
CA GLY A 183 14.60 -17.35 -4.91
C GLY A 183 13.92 -16.23 -4.11
N LYS A 184 14.31 -14.96 -4.31
CA LYS A 184 13.76 -13.82 -3.58
C LYS A 184 12.33 -13.51 -4.03
N LYS A 185 11.45 -13.23 -3.07
CA LYS A 185 10.03 -12.90 -3.31
C LYS A 185 9.79 -11.40 -3.30
N TYR A 186 8.95 -10.94 -4.22
CA TYR A 186 8.52 -9.55 -4.38
C TYR A 186 7.00 -9.50 -4.46
N LYS A 187 6.38 -8.61 -3.68
CA LYS A 187 4.91 -8.44 -3.61
C LYS A 187 4.43 -7.06 -4.08
N ASP A 188 5.38 -6.19 -4.39
CA ASP A 188 5.22 -4.77 -4.69
C ASP A 188 5.46 -4.45 -6.18
N PHE A 189 5.68 -5.48 -7.01
CA PHE A 189 5.96 -5.32 -8.45
C PHE A 189 4.75 -4.93 -9.27
N THR A 190 3.55 -5.05 -8.72
CA THR A 190 2.31 -4.83 -9.48
C THR A 190 1.31 -3.98 -8.70
N LYS A 191 0.49 -3.26 -9.45
CA LYS A 191 -0.70 -2.58 -8.95
C LYS A 191 -1.93 -3.08 -9.71
N VAL A 192 -2.90 -3.63 -8.99
CA VAL A 192 -4.21 -3.98 -9.57
C VAL A 192 -4.99 -2.68 -9.83
N ILE A 193 -5.46 -2.51 -11.06
CA ILE A 193 -6.16 -1.31 -11.51
C ILE A 193 -7.67 -1.52 -11.47
N SER A 194 -8.14 -2.67 -11.96
CA SER A 194 -9.57 -2.99 -12.00
C SER A 194 -9.81 -4.48 -12.14
N VAL A 195 -10.98 -4.94 -11.72
CA VAL A 195 -11.49 -6.28 -12.00
C VAL A 195 -12.92 -6.14 -12.54
N ALA A 196 -13.12 -6.53 -13.79
CA ALA A 196 -14.39 -6.40 -14.49
C ALA A 196 -14.96 -7.76 -14.87
N PRO A 197 -16.27 -8.01 -14.69
CA PRO A 197 -16.91 -9.23 -15.15
C PRO A 197 -17.10 -9.21 -16.67
N SER A 198 -17.10 -10.39 -17.28
CA SER A 198 -17.52 -10.68 -18.65
C SER A 198 -18.47 -11.89 -18.64
N GLU A 199 -19.00 -12.30 -19.80
CA GLU A 199 -19.96 -13.41 -19.89
C GLU A 199 -19.37 -14.75 -19.44
N ALA A 200 -18.10 -15.00 -19.74
CA ALA A 200 -17.44 -16.29 -19.48
C ALA A 200 -16.37 -16.25 -18.37
N TYR A 201 -15.88 -15.06 -18.02
CA TYR A 201 -14.75 -14.88 -17.10
C TYR A 201 -14.70 -13.46 -16.55
N TYR A 202 -13.80 -13.21 -15.60
CA TYR A 202 -13.44 -11.86 -15.18
C TYR A 202 -12.12 -11.43 -15.82
N THR A 203 -11.95 -10.14 -16.05
CA THR A 203 -10.70 -9.53 -16.50
C THR A 203 -10.15 -8.63 -15.41
N MET A 204 -8.98 -8.95 -14.89
CA MET A 204 -8.19 -8.12 -13.99
C MET A 204 -7.15 -7.35 -14.81
N SER A 205 -7.17 -6.02 -14.72
CA SER A 205 -6.13 -5.16 -15.32
C SER A 205 -5.10 -4.82 -14.27
N VAL A 206 -3.82 -5.00 -14.60
CA VAL A 206 -2.69 -4.87 -13.67
C VAL A 206 -1.58 -4.10 -14.34
N ASP A 207 -0.95 -3.18 -13.62
CA ASP A 207 0.27 -2.51 -14.07
C ASP A 207 1.48 -3.10 -13.36
N ILE A 208 2.58 -3.34 -14.09
CA ILE A 208 3.89 -3.55 -13.47
C ILE A 208 4.43 -2.19 -13.04
N VAL A 209 4.87 -2.04 -11.78
CA VAL A 209 5.41 -0.76 -11.32
C VAL A 209 6.83 -0.53 -11.86
N PRO A 210 7.25 0.72 -12.11
CA PRO A 210 8.62 1.09 -12.46
C PRO A 210 9.69 0.49 -11.53
N GLU A 211 9.39 0.34 -10.25
CA GLU A 211 10.29 -0.23 -9.23
C GLU A 211 10.48 -1.76 -9.34
N ALA A 212 9.74 -2.43 -10.23
CA ALA A 212 9.94 -3.85 -10.51
C ALA A 212 11.36 -4.09 -11.06
N ILE A 213 12.01 -5.15 -10.56
CA ILE A 213 13.37 -5.50 -10.97
C ILE A 213 13.30 -6.35 -12.24
N ALA A 214 14.22 -6.14 -13.18
CA ALA A 214 14.31 -7.00 -14.36
C ALA A 214 14.81 -8.40 -13.97
N GLY A 215 14.21 -9.43 -14.56
CA GLY A 215 14.50 -10.83 -14.21
C GLY A 215 13.45 -11.80 -14.75
N ASN A 216 13.62 -13.08 -14.40
CA ASN A 216 12.66 -14.14 -14.71
C ASN A 216 12.00 -14.61 -13.42
N TYR A 217 10.67 -14.65 -13.41
CA TYR A 217 9.89 -14.85 -12.19
C TYR A 217 8.88 -15.98 -12.34
N GLU A 218 8.76 -16.79 -11.29
CA GLU A 218 7.53 -17.55 -11.04
C GLU A 218 6.49 -16.60 -10.46
N VAL A 219 5.24 -16.68 -10.93
CA VAL A 219 4.18 -15.75 -10.53
C VAL A 219 3.03 -16.50 -9.87
N GLU A 220 2.68 -16.07 -8.67
CA GLU A 220 1.49 -16.54 -7.94
C GLU A 220 0.53 -15.37 -7.76
N LEU A 221 -0.74 -15.60 -8.03
CA LEU A 221 -1.83 -14.66 -7.79
C LEU A 221 -2.66 -15.14 -6.61
N GLU A 222 -2.86 -14.27 -5.63
CA GLU A 222 -3.88 -14.40 -4.59
C GLU A 222 -5.02 -13.43 -4.85
N HIS A 223 -6.27 -13.91 -4.83
CA HIS A 223 -7.46 -13.07 -4.90
C HIS A 223 -8.50 -13.56 -3.90
N GLN A 224 -8.84 -12.69 -2.94
CA GLN A 224 -9.80 -12.99 -1.87
C GLN A 224 -9.50 -14.30 -1.12
N GLY A 225 -8.23 -14.53 -0.77
CA GLY A 225 -7.78 -15.70 -0.01
C GLY A 225 -7.64 -17.00 -0.82
N ARG A 226 -7.92 -17.00 -2.13
CA ARG A 226 -7.60 -18.11 -3.03
C ARG A 226 -6.32 -17.82 -3.80
N THR A 227 -5.48 -18.83 -4.01
CA THR A 227 -4.22 -18.70 -4.75
C THR A 227 -4.23 -19.53 -6.05
N VAL A 228 -3.49 -19.06 -7.05
CA VAL A 228 -3.25 -19.78 -8.30
C VAL A 228 -1.85 -19.44 -8.84
N LYS A 229 -1.17 -20.44 -9.41
CA LYS A 229 0.07 -20.21 -10.16
C LYS A 229 -0.27 -19.74 -11.56
N LEU A 230 0.31 -18.61 -11.95
CA LEU A 230 0.26 -18.12 -13.32
C LEU A 230 1.48 -18.65 -14.10
N PRO A 231 1.45 -18.58 -15.45
CA PRO A 231 2.68 -18.75 -16.22
C PRO A 231 3.78 -17.82 -15.74
N ASP A 232 5.03 -18.20 -15.97
CA ASP A 232 6.17 -17.38 -15.59
C ASP A 232 6.15 -16.01 -16.29
N MET A 233 6.84 -15.04 -15.72
CA MET A 233 6.99 -13.71 -16.32
C MET A 233 8.45 -13.27 -16.36
N GLU A 234 8.92 -12.85 -17.54
CA GLU A 234 10.14 -12.07 -17.72
C GLU A 234 9.79 -10.59 -17.62
N ILE A 235 10.38 -9.90 -16.63
CA ILE A 235 10.35 -8.44 -16.53
C ILE A 235 11.65 -7.91 -17.13
N TYR A 236 11.55 -6.95 -18.04
CA TYR A 236 12.72 -6.27 -18.63
C TYR A 236 12.59 -4.75 -18.52
N TYR A 237 13.70 -4.04 -18.75
CA TYR A 237 13.70 -2.59 -18.79
C TYR A 237 13.61 -2.08 -20.22
N GLY A 238 12.59 -1.27 -20.51
CA GLY A 238 12.47 -0.51 -21.75
C GLY A 238 13.22 0.82 -21.65
N MET A 239 13.84 1.26 -22.74
CA MET A 239 14.44 2.59 -22.81
C MET A 239 13.34 3.67 -22.86
N PRO A 240 13.42 4.74 -22.05
CA PRO A 240 12.39 5.77 -22.04
C PRO A 240 12.38 6.55 -23.35
N PHE A 241 11.18 6.90 -23.81
CA PHE A 241 11.04 7.80 -24.96
C PHE A 241 11.44 9.23 -24.58
N PRO A 242 11.93 10.01 -25.56
CA PRO A 242 12.26 11.42 -25.32
C PRO A 242 11.07 12.20 -24.75
N SER A 243 11.31 12.99 -23.71
CA SER A 243 10.36 13.99 -23.23
C SER A 243 10.36 15.19 -24.16
N PHE A 244 9.17 15.66 -24.53
CA PHE A 244 9.00 16.86 -25.37
C PHE A 244 8.48 18.01 -24.50
N PHE A 245 9.19 19.13 -24.53
CA PHE A 245 8.78 20.37 -23.86
C PHE A 245 8.17 21.30 -24.90
N ASP A 246 6.85 21.23 -25.04
CA ASP A 246 6.09 21.91 -26.09
C ASP A 246 5.70 23.36 -25.76
N ASN A 247 5.65 23.71 -24.47
CA ASN A 247 5.27 25.05 -24.02
C ASN A 247 6.48 25.86 -23.55
N PRO A 248 6.51 27.18 -23.79
CA PRO A 248 7.49 28.08 -23.19
C PRO A 248 7.51 27.88 -21.67
N LYS A 249 8.66 27.44 -21.15
CA LYS A 249 8.90 27.35 -19.71
C LYS A 249 9.96 28.36 -19.31
N THR A 250 9.75 29.01 -18.18
CA THR A 250 10.73 29.92 -17.59
C THR A 250 11.44 29.19 -16.46
N TYR A 251 12.78 29.26 -16.45
CA TYR A 251 13.64 28.66 -15.45
C TYR A 251 14.64 29.70 -14.95
N ALA A 252 14.87 29.78 -13.64
CA ALA A 252 16.06 30.42 -13.12
C ALA A 252 17.27 29.48 -13.21
N VAL A 253 18.48 30.04 -13.22
CA VAL A 253 19.71 29.24 -13.10
C VAL A 253 19.67 28.41 -11.81
N GLY A 254 19.85 27.10 -11.95
CA GLY A 254 19.73 26.15 -10.85
C GLY A 254 18.32 25.61 -10.59
N ASP A 255 17.29 26.06 -11.31
CA ASP A 255 15.96 25.44 -11.23
C ASP A 255 15.98 24.01 -11.76
N SER A 256 15.09 23.17 -11.24
CA SER A 256 14.97 21.77 -11.68
C SER A 256 14.09 21.63 -12.93
N ILE A 257 14.63 20.96 -13.95
CA ILE A 257 13.89 20.41 -15.08
C ILE A 257 13.55 18.94 -14.75
N THR A 258 12.27 18.62 -14.68
CA THR A 258 11.81 17.23 -14.45
C THR A 258 11.54 16.52 -15.77
N PHE A 259 12.15 15.35 -15.93
CA PHE A 259 11.92 14.40 -17.00
C PHE A 259 11.12 13.25 -16.45
N ILE A 260 10.01 12.94 -17.09
CA ILE A 260 9.17 11.77 -16.82
C ILE A 260 9.09 11.01 -18.15
N PRO A 261 9.23 9.66 -18.17
CA PRO A 261 9.10 8.89 -19.40
C PRO A 261 7.77 9.23 -20.07
N SER A 262 7.83 9.73 -21.30
CA SER A 262 6.64 10.13 -22.05
C SER A 262 6.00 8.88 -22.69
N SER A 263 4.66 8.83 -22.69
CA SER A 263 3.90 7.86 -23.48
C SER A 263 3.35 8.56 -24.72
N PHE A 264 3.82 8.21 -25.92
CA PHE A 264 3.06 8.52 -27.13
C PHE A 264 1.99 7.45 -27.31
N GLY A 265 0.72 7.81 -27.09
CA GLY A 265 -0.45 7.07 -27.57
C GLY A 265 -0.48 5.56 -27.27
N SER A 266 -1.14 5.20 -26.17
CA SER A 266 -1.62 3.85 -25.83
C SER A 266 -0.59 2.78 -25.36
N THR A 267 -0.55 2.63 -24.04
CA THR A 267 -0.68 1.35 -23.28
C THR A 267 0.39 0.26 -23.34
N SER A 268 1.56 0.41 -23.96
CA SER A 268 2.64 -0.57 -23.72
C SER A 268 4.03 0.00 -23.95
N GLY A 269 4.91 -0.18 -22.97
CA GLY A 269 6.35 0.02 -23.06
C GLY A 269 6.81 1.39 -22.59
N GLN A 270 6.40 1.87 -21.40
CA GLN A 270 7.09 3.03 -20.83
C GLN A 270 8.47 2.55 -20.39
N GLY A 271 9.50 3.22 -20.90
CA GLY A 271 10.81 2.94 -20.38
C GLY A 271 10.97 3.45 -18.95
N VAL A 272 11.94 2.91 -18.25
CA VAL A 272 12.34 3.40 -16.92
C VAL A 272 13.68 4.12 -17.03
N TYR A 273 13.87 5.13 -16.21
CA TYR A 273 15.21 5.68 -16.02
C TYR A 273 16.04 4.72 -15.18
N LEU A 274 17.18 4.30 -15.72
CA LEU A 274 18.20 3.58 -14.97
C LEU A 274 19.27 4.55 -14.49
N GLU A 275 20.35 4.04 -13.92
CA GLU A 275 21.44 4.87 -13.41
C GLU A 275 22.05 5.74 -14.52
N ILE A 276 21.89 7.06 -14.41
CA ILE A 276 22.51 8.05 -15.30
C ILE A 276 23.85 8.49 -14.71
N GLU A 277 24.92 8.36 -15.49
CA GLU A 277 26.25 8.88 -15.14
C GLU A 277 26.37 10.36 -15.46
N ARG A 278 25.80 10.78 -16.59
CA ARG A 278 25.94 12.14 -17.11
C ARG A 278 24.71 12.57 -17.88
N ALA A 279 24.32 13.83 -17.71
CA ALA A 279 23.33 14.48 -18.53
C ALA A 279 23.91 15.74 -19.14
N TYR A 280 23.53 16.05 -20.38
CA TYR A 280 24.01 17.25 -21.06
C TYR A 280 22.99 17.76 -22.08
N MET A 281 23.04 19.07 -22.30
CA MET A 281 22.29 19.78 -23.34
C MET A 281 23.21 20.04 -24.53
N VAL A 282 22.66 19.99 -25.74
CA VAL A 282 23.32 20.49 -26.96
C VAL A 282 22.37 21.47 -27.63
N ILE A 283 22.87 22.67 -27.92
CA ILE A 283 22.17 23.71 -28.68
C ILE A 283 22.77 23.72 -30.08
N LEU A 284 21.96 23.47 -31.10
CA LEU A 284 22.35 23.39 -32.50
C LEU A 284 21.88 24.63 -33.27
N GLU A 285 22.60 24.99 -34.32
CA GLU A 285 22.09 25.97 -35.28
C GLU A 285 20.91 25.36 -36.07
N PRO A 286 19.91 26.16 -36.50
CA PRO A 286 19.75 27.61 -36.32
C PRO A 286 18.89 28.01 -35.11
N ALA A 287 19.09 27.41 -33.91
CA ALA A 287 18.36 27.85 -32.72
C ALA A 287 18.57 29.35 -32.44
N LYS A 288 17.52 30.04 -32.01
CA LYS A 288 17.63 31.43 -31.55
C LYS A 288 18.07 31.42 -30.09
N VAL A 289 19.12 32.17 -29.80
CA VAL A 289 19.75 32.27 -28.48
C VAL A 289 19.80 33.73 -28.02
N PRO A 290 19.79 34.02 -26.72
CA PRO A 290 19.82 35.38 -26.21
C PRO A 290 21.17 36.06 -26.45
N THR A 291 21.17 37.40 -26.32
CA THR A 291 22.38 38.21 -26.37
C THR A 291 23.38 37.76 -25.31
N GLY A 292 24.63 37.52 -25.73
CA GLY A 292 25.70 37.04 -24.85
C GLY A 292 25.93 35.53 -24.88
N PHE A 293 25.09 34.75 -25.59
CA PHE A 293 25.40 33.35 -25.87
C PHE A 293 26.62 33.24 -26.80
N PRO A 294 27.71 32.56 -26.40
CA PRO A 294 28.88 32.42 -27.26
C PRO A 294 28.55 31.56 -28.48
N LEU A 295 28.72 32.10 -29.70
CA LEU A 295 28.47 31.33 -30.93
C LEU A 295 29.33 30.07 -31.03
N SER A 296 30.52 30.07 -30.40
CA SER A 296 31.39 28.90 -30.33
C SER A 296 30.87 27.78 -29.41
N SER A 297 29.75 27.99 -28.71
CA SER A 297 29.07 27.00 -27.88
C SER A 297 28.02 26.18 -28.64
N PHE A 298 27.65 26.58 -29.86
CA PHE A 298 26.79 25.74 -30.69
C PHE A 298 27.45 24.38 -30.95
N GLY A 299 26.66 23.31 -30.86
CA GLY A 299 27.10 21.93 -31.03
C GLY A 299 27.96 21.37 -29.88
N LYS A 300 28.28 22.17 -28.86
CA LYS A 300 29.01 21.68 -27.67
C LYS A 300 28.07 21.13 -26.62
N GLU A 301 28.60 20.19 -25.83
CA GLU A 301 27.91 19.61 -24.69
C GLU A 301 27.96 20.59 -23.51
N ILE A 302 26.78 20.97 -23.02
CA ILE A 302 26.59 21.80 -21.83
C ILE A 302 26.12 20.88 -20.71
N GLU A 303 26.94 20.67 -19.70
CA GLU A 303 26.62 19.74 -18.62
C GLU A 303 25.36 20.13 -17.85
N LEU A 304 24.51 19.14 -17.57
CA LEU A 304 23.33 19.28 -16.73
C LEU A 304 23.52 18.44 -15.46
N LYS A 305 23.57 19.09 -14.30
CA LYS A 305 23.76 18.38 -13.04
C LYS A 305 22.49 17.60 -12.68
N VAL A 306 22.62 16.29 -12.44
CA VAL A 306 21.54 15.46 -11.90
C VAL A 306 21.29 15.87 -10.45
N ALA A 307 20.10 16.42 -10.17
CA ALA A 307 19.67 16.78 -8.83
C ALA A 307 19.14 15.57 -8.06
N SER A 308 18.35 14.74 -8.74
CA SER A 308 17.81 13.48 -8.23
C SER A 308 17.38 12.59 -9.38
N GLN A 309 17.41 11.27 -9.18
CA GLN A 309 16.85 10.32 -10.13
C GLN A 309 16.21 9.14 -9.40
N ASN A 310 15.17 8.58 -10.00
CA ASN A 310 14.63 7.27 -9.72
C ASN A 310 14.08 6.69 -11.04
N ARG A 311 13.44 5.52 -11.00
CA ARG A 311 12.93 4.86 -12.22
C ARG A 311 11.79 5.61 -12.92
N ARG A 312 11.13 6.54 -12.23
CA ARG A 312 9.98 7.32 -12.71
C ARG A 312 10.36 8.68 -13.23
N GLU A 313 11.39 9.30 -12.67
CA GLU A 313 11.77 10.65 -13.02
C GLU A 313 13.26 10.93 -12.83
N VAL A 314 13.75 11.88 -13.62
CA VAL A 314 15.07 12.48 -13.49
C VAL A 314 14.88 13.98 -13.37
N LYS A 315 15.54 14.59 -12.37
CA LYS A 315 15.56 16.04 -12.21
C LYS A 315 16.96 16.54 -12.49
N LEU A 316 17.07 17.49 -13.42
CA LEU A 316 18.32 18.13 -13.80
C LEU A 316 18.28 19.59 -13.38
N LEU A 317 19.42 20.15 -12.98
CA LEU A 317 19.52 21.58 -12.70
C LEU A 317 19.80 22.34 -14.00
N MET A 318 19.08 23.44 -14.21
CA MET A 318 19.32 24.35 -15.33
C MET A 318 20.74 24.93 -15.21
N PRO A 319 21.57 24.84 -16.26
CA PRO A 319 22.95 25.27 -16.20
C PRO A 319 23.05 26.80 -16.22
N ASP A 320 24.23 27.32 -15.90
CA ASP A 320 24.52 28.74 -15.99
C ASP A 320 24.66 29.15 -17.46
N LEU A 321 23.60 29.75 -17.99
CA LEU A 321 23.47 30.17 -19.37
C LEU A 321 22.99 31.63 -19.40
N PRO A 322 23.35 32.41 -20.43
CA PRO A 322 22.89 33.79 -20.55
C PRO A 322 21.36 33.90 -20.46
N ASN A 323 20.90 34.88 -19.70
CA ASN A 323 19.48 35.14 -19.49
C ASN A 323 18.79 35.53 -20.81
N GLY A 324 17.54 35.10 -20.97
CA GLY A 324 16.69 35.43 -22.11
C GLY A 324 16.11 34.19 -22.77
N THR A 325 15.48 34.39 -23.92
CA THR A 325 14.73 33.33 -24.62
C THR A 325 15.63 32.50 -25.54
N TYR A 326 15.54 31.18 -25.38
CA TYR A 326 16.08 30.18 -26.29
C TYR A 326 14.92 29.60 -27.10
N GLN A 327 15.00 29.63 -28.44
CA GLN A 327 13.94 29.11 -29.31
C GLN A 327 14.47 28.06 -30.28
N SER A 328 13.69 27.00 -30.46
CA SER A 328 13.92 25.88 -31.35
C SER A 328 12.82 25.88 -32.41
N THR A 329 13.18 25.73 -33.69
CA THR A 329 12.21 25.58 -34.79
C THR A 329 12.12 24.15 -35.31
N SER A 330 13.13 23.31 -35.00
CA SER A 330 13.22 21.94 -35.48
C SER A 330 14.08 21.06 -34.56
N ASN A 331 13.75 20.98 -33.27
CA ASN A 331 14.46 20.14 -32.29
C ASN A 331 15.96 20.46 -32.18
N GLN A 332 16.30 21.75 -32.16
CA GLN A 332 17.69 22.21 -32.12
C GLN A 332 18.26 22.27 -30.69
N ILE A 333 17.41 22.16 -29.67
CA ILE A 333 17.82 22.15 -28.27
C ILE A 333 17.49 20.78 -27.71
N LEU A 334 18.54 19.98 -27.56
CA LEU A 334 18.46 18.55 -27.29
C LEU A 334 19.09 18.25 -25.93
N ILE A 335 18.53 17.26 -25.23
CA ILE A 335 19.06 16.75 -23.97
C ILE A 335 19.37 15.27 -24.13
N TYR A 336 20.56 14.90 -23.68
CA TYR A 336 21.14 13.58 -23.80
C TYR A 336 21.53 13.04 -22.44
N PHE A 337 21.35 11.72 -22.25
CA PHE A 337 21.82 10.98 -21.09
C PHE A 337 22.86 9.95 -21.49
N ASP A 338 23.92 9.87 -20.69
CA ASP A 338 24.83 8.75 -20.65
C ASP A 338 24.45 7.88 -19.46
N TYR A 339 24.01 6.67 -19.73
CA TYR A 339 23.68 5.71 -18.69
C TYR A 339 24.93 4.93 -18.27
N ALA A 340 24.93 4.47 -17.03
CA ALA A 340 26.00 3.63 -16.50
C ALA A 340 26.13 2.33 -17.32
N PRO A 341 27.36 1.81 -17.55
CA PRO A 341 27.59 0.63 -18.40
C PRO A 341 26.78 -0.61 -18.00
N ASN A 342 26.52 -0.79 -16.70
CA ASN A 342 25.72 -1.87 -16.14
C ASN A 342 24.24 -1.86 -16.58
N THR A 343 23.73 -0.74 -17.09
CA THR A 343 22.33 -0.60 -17.53
C THR A 343 22.09 -1.18 -18.92
N GLY A 344 23.13 -1.28 -19.75
CA GLY A 344 23.01 -1.68 -21.16
C GLY A 344 22.39 -0.63 -22.09
N TYR A 345 22.02 0.57 -21.61
CA TYR A 345 21.39 1.61 -22.44
C TYR A 345 22.40 2.41 -23.28
N GLY A 346 23.66 2.48 -22.82
CA GLY A 346 24.72 3.16 -23.54
C GLY A 346 24.77 4.68 -23.30
N LYS A 347 25.45 5.38 -24.20
CA LYS A 347 25.79 6.81 -24.10
C LYS A 347 25.19 7.61 -25.25
N GLY A 348 24.99 8.91 -25.05
CA GLY A 348 24.43 9.82 -26.04
C GLY A 348 22.96 9.55 -26.35
N ILE A 349 22.19 9.08 -25.36
CA ILE A 349 20.78 8.75 -25.55
C ILE A 349 19.95 10.02 -25.47
N ARG A 350 19.41 10.45 -26.63
CA ARG A 350 18.52 11.61 -26.72
C ARG A 350 17.26 11.35 -25.90
N THR A 351 17.08 12.12 -24.84
CA THR A 351 16.03 11.93 -23.83
C THR A 351 15.12 13.14 -23.67
N GLY A 352 15.51 14.31 -24.17
CA GLY A 352 14.67 15.50 -24.12
C GLY A 352 14.81 16.38 -25.35
N VAL A 353 13.72 17.08 -25.70
CA VAL A 353 13.68 18.07 -26.76
C VAL A 353 12.85 19.27 -26.32
N PHE A 354 13.42 20.47 -26.40
CA PHE A 354 12.61 21.69 -26.35
C PHE A 354 12.09 21.98 -27.76
N ASN A 355 10.79 21.77 -27.96
CA ASN A 355 10.16 21.85 -29.28
C ASN A 355 9.93 23.30 -29.74
N THR A 356 9.68 24.21 -28.80
CA THR A 356 9.33 25.60 -29.11
C THR A 356 10.32 26.58 -28.51
N SER A 357 10.27 26.81 -27.20
CA SER A 357 11.17 27.72 -26.51
C SER A 357 11.24 27.47 -25.01
N PHE A 358 12.26 28.04 -24.38
CA PHE A 358 12.30 28.25 -22.94
C PHE A 358 13.02 29.57 -22.65
N GLU A 359 12.83 30.11 -21.45
CA GLU A 359 13.45 31.36 -21.01
C GLU A 359 14.29 31.11 -19.76
N ILE A 360 15.48 31.69 -19.71
CA ILE A 360 16.32 31.71 -18.51
C ILE A 360 16.23 33.08 -17.85
N THR A 361 15.86 33.10 -16.57
CA THR A 361 15.83 34.30 -15.73
C THR A 361 16.99 34.34 -14.74
N PRO A 362 17.39 35.54 -14.26
CA PRO A 362 18.38 35.66 -13.20
C PRO A 362 18.02 34.80 -11.98
N LYS A 363 19.06 34.28 -11.31
CA LYS A 363 18.90 33.60 -10.03
C LYS A 363 18.25 34.56 -9.02
N LYS A 364 17.14 34.13 -8.41
CA LYS A 364 16.44 34.91 -7.37
C LYS A 364 17.25 35.04 -6.09
#